data_AF-A0A2D8M135-F1
#
_entry.id   AF-A0A2D8M135-F1
#
_cell.length_a   1.000
_cell.length_b   1.000
_cell.length_c   1.000
_cell.angle_alpha   90.00
_cell.angle_beta   90.00
_cell.angle_gamma   90.00
#
_symmetry.space_group_name_H-M   'P 1'
#
loop_
_entity.id
_entity.type
_entity.pdbx_description
1 polymer ?
#
loop_
_entity_poly.entity_id
_entity_poly.type
_entity_poly.pdbx_seq_one_letter_code
_entity_poly.pdbx_strand_id
1 'polypeptide(L)'
;MGKGPKTRISKRQQAANKKAGLIELWTDGSFFDQTGAAGGAGIYTNSDGKRPSVLCWTFNNSEFDISLSGEAELWAATIALENAEPQNVGMLYSDCPFVHSRINDIRAGTLNRKRYDSELYARLEKALSRQPQMATKWVKRDVRFLPIANAFAQSAAQEDIEEMNTQMRRFRIDRDSFYEARPGAKTPLNG
;
A
#
# COMPACT_ATOMS: atom_id res chain seq x y z
N MET A 1 -17.42 -29.04 15.53
CA MET A 1 -16.13 -28.41 15.14
C MET A 1 -16.40 -27.38 14.05
N GLY A 2 -16.53 -26.11 14.44
CA GLY A 2 -16.77 -25.03 13.47
C GLY A 2 -15.50 -24.81 12.65
N LYS A 3 -15.62 -24.86 11.32
CA LYS A 3 -14.55 -24.43 10.42
C LYS A 3 -14.22 -22.98 10.80
N GLY A 4 -12.99 -22.73 11.24
CA GLY A 4 -12.54 -21.36 11.53
C GLY A 4 -12.83 -20.43 10.35
N PRO A 5 -12.95 -19.11 10.58
CA PRO A 5 -13.24 -18.15 9.53
C PRO A 5 -12.26 -18.36 8.37
N LYS A 6 -12.76 -18.40 7.13
CA LYS A 6 -11.92 -18.59 5.93
C LYS A 6 -10.99 -17.39 5.80
N THR A 7 -9.79 -17.51 6.36
CA THR A 7 -8.76 -16.45 6.48
C THR A 7 -8.24 -15.98 5.13
N ARG A 8 -8.26 -16.87 4.12
CA ARG A 8 -7.77 -16.61 2.77
C ARG A 8 -8.92 -16.41 1.80
N ILE A 9 -8.94 -15.24 1.16
CA ILE A 9 -9.88 -14.93 0.09
C ILE A 9 -9.72 -15.93 -1.06
N SER A 10 -10.80 -16.64 -1.37
CA SER A 10 -10.80 -17.75 -2.32
C SER A 10 -10.44 -17.29 -3.75
N LYS A 11 -9.91 -18.20 -4.58
CA LYS A 11 -9.71 -17.95 -6.02
C LYS A 11 -11.00 -17.49 -6.72
N ARG A 12 -12.16 -18.01 -6.27
CA ARG A 12 -13.48 -17.60 -6.78
C ARG A 12 -13.77 -16.13 -6.45
N GLN A 13 -13.48 -15.69 -5.24
CA GLN A 13 -13.64 -14.29 -4.85
C GLN A 13 -12.66 -13.38 -5.59
N GLN A 14 -11.41 -13.80 -5.80
CA GLN A 14 -10.45 -13.05 -6.61
C GLN A 14 -10.94 -12.86 -8.05
N ALA A 15 -11.49 -13.92 -8.66
CA ALA A 15 -12.11 -13.82 -9.99
C ALA A 15 -13.36 -12.92 -9.98
N ALA A 16 -14.17 -12.96 -8.92
CA ALA A 16 -15.32 -12.08 -8.74
C ALA A 16 -14.89 -10.61 -8.63
N ASN A 17 -13.87 -10.30 -7.82
CA ASN A 17 -13.30 -8.96 -7.70
C ASN A 17 -12.82 -8.42 -9.04
N LYS A 18 -12.10 -9.24 -9.81
CA LYS A 18 -11.64 -8.87 -11.16
C LYS A 18 -12.82 -8.61 -12.10
N LYS A 19 -13.85 -9.47 -12.08
CA LYS A 19 -15.07 -9.30 -12.89
C LYS A 19 -15.85 -8.04 -12.49
N ALA A 20 -15.85 -7.70 -11.21
CA ALA A 20 -16.49 -6.50 -10.67
C ALA A 20 -15.69 -5.21 -10.96
N GLY A 21 -14.53 -5.31 -11.61
CA GLY A 21 -13.74 -4.15 -11.98
C GLY A 21 -12.96 -3.50 -10.84
N LEU A 22 -12.88 -4.16 -9.68
CA LEU A 22 -12.17 -3.65 -8.50
C LEU A 22 -10.70 -3.40 -8.80
N ILE A 23 -10.14 -2.35 -8.19
CA ILE A 23 -8.77 -1.92 -8.44
C ILE A 23 -7.74 -2.93 -7.91
N GLU A 24 -6.60 -3.00 -8.58
CA GLU A 24 -5.39 -3.64 -8.09
C GLU A 24 -4.49 -2.57 -7.46
N LEU A 25 -4.08 -2.80 -6.21
CA LEU A 25 -3.18 -1.95 -5.45
C LEU A 25 -1.81 -2.64 -5.35
N TRP A 26 -0.74 -1.93 -5.70
CA TRP A 26 0.64 -2.41 -5.66
C TRP A 26 1.45 -1.53 -4.72
N THR A 27 2.03 -2.10 -3.67
CA THR A 27 2.65 -1.31 -2.60
C THR A 27 4.08 -1.72 -2.38
N ASP A 28 4.92 -0.74 -2.06
CA ASP A 28 6.31 -0.93 -1.69
C ASP A 28 6.73 0.13 -0.66
N GLY A 29 7.65 -0.25 0.23
CA GLY A 29 8.25 0.62 1.23
C GLY A 29 9.78 0.56 1.18
N SER A 30 10.41 1.74 1.20
CA SER A 30 11.86 1.89 1.20
C SER A 30 12.35 2.41 2.54
N PHE A 31 13.48 1.87 3.00
CA PHE A 31 14.19 2.31 4.20
C PHE A 31 15.70 2.35 3.91
N PHE A 32 16.35 3.47 4.26
CA PHE A 32 17.78 3.70 4.09
C PHE A 32 18.47 3.65 5.45
N ASP A 33 19.04 2.49 5.80
CA ASP A 33 19.65 2.24 7.12
C ASP A 33 20.68 3.31 7.56
N GLN A 34 21.44 3.85 6.61
CA GLN A 34 22.51 4.81 6.89
C GLN A 34 21.99 6.19 7.31
N THR A 35 20.84 6.59 6.82
CA THR A 35 20.27 7.92 7.04
C THR A 35 19.02 7.87 7.91
N GLY A 36 18.44 6.70 8.13
CA GLY A 36 17.12 6.53 8.73
C GLY A 36 15.98 7.05 7.84
N ALA A 37 16.28 7.41 6.58
CA ALA A 37 15.28 7.93 5.66
C ALA A 37 14.34 6.81 5.18
N ALA A 38 13.06 7.10 5.11
CA ALA A 38 12.04 6.09 4.87
C ALA A 38 10.90 6.67 4.03
N GLY A 39 10.30 5.84 3.19
CA GLY A 39 9.23 6.26 2.30
C GLY A 39 8.43 5.08 1.79
N GLY A 40 7.26 5.36 1.23
CA GLY A 40 6.34 4.34 0.74
C GLY A 40 5.60 4.80 -0.50
N ALA A 41 5.10 3.85 -1.27
CA ALA A 41 4.25 4.11 -2.42
C ALA A 41 3.15 3.07 -2.59
N GLY A 42 2.02 3.51 -3.12
CA GLY A 42 0.90 2.71 -3.58
C GLY A 42 0.57 3.07 -5.03
N ILE A 43 0.62 2.09 -5.93
CA ILE A 43 0.17 2.21 -7.31
C ILE A 43 -1.22 1.60 -7.42
N TYR A 44 -2.22 2.40 -7.74
CA TYR A 44 -3.59 1.97 -7.99
C TYR A 44 -3.76 1.78 -9.48
N THR A 45 -4.30 0.64 -9.87
CA THR A 45 -4.58 0.34 -11.27
C THR A 45 -6.00 -0.18 -11.40
N ASN A 46 -6.70 0.25 -12.45
CA ASN A 46 -7.97 -0.37 -12.81
C ASN A 46 -7.77 -1.87 -13.07
N SER A 47 -8.85 -2.65 -13.00
CA SER A 47 -8.82 -4.10 -13.23
C SER A 47 -8.22 -4.56 -14.58
N ASP A 48 -8.10 -3.66 -15.55
CA ASP A 48 -7.44 -3.88 -16.86
C ASP A 48 -5.96 -3.47 -16.90
N GLY A 49 -5.45 -2.85 -15.83
CA GLY A 49 -4.08 -2.41 -15.66
C GLY A 49 -3.70 -1.15 -16.48
N LYS A 50 -4.65 -0.44 -17.09
CA LYS A 50 -4.32 0.59 -18.10
C LYS A 50 -4.16 2.00 -17.57
N ARG A 51 -4.64 2.29 -16.37
CA ARG A 51 -4.64 3.64 -15.79
C ARG A 51 -4.01 3.60 -14.40
N PRO A 52 -2.68 3.60 -14.31
CA PRO A 52 -2.01 3.67 -13.02
C PRO A 52 -2.11 5.10 -12.45
N SER A 53 -2.53 5.20 -11.20
CA SER A 53 -2.27 6.35 -10.35
C SER A 53 -1.31 5.95 -9.23
N VAL A 54 -0.53 6.91 -8.74
CA VAL A 54 0.39 6.73 -7.63
C VAL A 54 -0.05 7.60 -6.46
N LEU A 55 0.22 7.09 -5.26
CA LEU A 55 0.28 7.86 -4.04
C LEU A 55 1.57 7.47 -3.33
N CYS A 56 2.35 8.44 -2.87
CA CYS A 56 3.62 8.20 -2.19
C CYS A 56 3.76 9.09 -0.96
N TRP A 57 4.55 8.63 -0.01
CA TRP A 57 4.71 9.26 1.30
C TRP A 57 6.16 9.20 1.75
N THR A 58 6.61 10.29 2.35
CA THR A 58 7.85 10.33 3.13
C THR A 58 7.51 10.00 4.58
N PHE A 59 8.28 9.10 5.17
CA PHE A 59 8.18 8.72 6.57
C PHE A 59 9.31 9.40 7.39
N ASN A 60 9.25 9.29 8.72
CA ASN A 60 10.26 9.86 9.63
C ASN A 60 10.41 11.39 9.58
N ASN A 61 9.34 12.11 9.18
CA ASN A 61 9.31 13.58 9.11
C ASN A 61 8.51 14.27 10.25
N SER A 62 7.83 13.51 11.11
CA SER A 62 7.24 13.91 12.42
C SER A 62 6.13 12.97 12.91
N GLU A 63 5.53 12.20 12.01
CA GLU A 63 4.32 11.39 12.29
C GLU A 63 4.60 9.88 12.39
N PHE A 64 5.65 9.40 11.72
CA PHE A 64 5.99 7.97 11.65
C PHE A 64 7.40 7.77 12.19
N ASP A 65 7.58 6.81 13.10
CA ASP A 65 8.89 6.35 13.58
C ASP A 65 9.13 4.94 13.01
N ILE A 66 9.75 4.90 11.83
CA ILE A 66 10.06 3.69 11.09
C ILE A 66 11.53 3.37 11.30
N SER A 67 11.78 2.21 11.88
CA SER A 67 13.13 1.77 12.23
C SER A 67 13.59 0.58 11.40
N LEU A 68 12.68 -0.04 10.64
CA LEU A 68 12.93 -1.27 9.89
C LEU A 68 12.28 -1.22 8.50
N SER A 69 12.95 -1.81 7.50
CA SER A 69 12.41 -1.95 6.13
C SER A 69 11.03 -2.64 6.11
N GLY A 70 10.81 -3.67 6.92
CA GLY A 70 9.51 -4.34 7.00
C GLY A 70 8.36 -3.46 7.53
N GLU A 71 8.68 -2.43 8.33
CA GLU A 71 7.70 -1.44 8.80
C GLU A 71 7.37 -0.43 7.72
N ALA A 72 8.35 0.04 6.93
CA ALA A 72 8.11 0.90 5.78
C ALA A 72 7.13 0.25 4.78
N GLU A 73 7.34 -1.03 4.49
CA GLU A 73 6.49 -1.85 3.62
C GLU A 73 5.04 -1.93 4.13
N LEU A 74 4.88 -2.13 5.45
CA LEU A 74 3.56 -2.27 6.05
C LEU A 74 2.86 -0.91 6.19
N TRP A 75 3.59 0.18 6.45
CA TRP A 75 3.06 1.54 6.43
C TRP A 75 2.61 1.95 5.03
N ALA A 76 3.41 1.67 3.99
CA ALA A 76 3.02 1.90 2.60
C ALA A 76 1.71 1.20 2.25
N ALA A 77 1.58 -0.08 2.62
CA ALA A 77 0.34 -0.84 2.44
C ALA A 77 -0.84 -0.23 3.21
N THR A 78 -0.61 0.18 4.45
CA THR A 78 -1.64 0.73 5.34
C THR A 78 -2.19 2.04 4.81
N ILE A 79 -1.34 3.02 4.53
CA ILE A 79 -1.76 4.35 4.09
C ILE A 79 -2.40 4.28 2.69
N ALA A 80 -1.89 3.40 1.82
CA ALA A 80 -2.51 3.16 0.52
C ALA A 80 -3.95 2.63 0.65
N LEU A 81 -4.21 1.74 1.61
CA LEU A 81 -5.55 1.22 1.88
C LEU A 81 -6.46 2.25 2.54
N GLU A 82 -5.92 3.12 3.40
CA GLU A 82 -6.67 4.21 4.02
C GLU A 82 -7.19 5.22 2.99
N ASN A 83 -6.40 5.50 1.96
CA ASN A 83 -6.75 6.40 0.87
C ASN A 83 -7.61 5.75 -0.23
N ALA A 84 -7.77 4.43 -0.21
CA ALA A 84 -8.65 3.75 -1.15
C ALA A 84 -10.13 3.93 -0.76
N GLU A 85 -10.97 4.14 -1.78
CA GLU A 85 -12.43 4.13 -1.60
C GLU A 85 -12.91 2.80 -0.97
N PRO A 86 -13.87 2.83 -0.03
CA PRO A 86 -14.38 1.61 0.61
C PRO A 86 -14.86 0.60 -0.42
N GLN A 87 -14.53 -0.68 -0.18
CA GLN A 87 -14.90 -1.81 -1.02
C GLN A 87 -14.41 -1.74 -2.49
N ASN A 88 -13.49 -0.83 -2.81
CA ASN A 88 -12.98 -0.66 -4.17
C ASN A 88 -11.75 -1.53 -4.46
N VAL A 89 -11.02 -1.99 -3.44
CA VAL A 89 -9.77 -2.76 -3.66
C VAL A 89 -10.06 -4.25 -3.82
N GLY A 90 -9.70 -4.80 -4.97
CA GLY A 90 -9.88 -6.22 -5.28
C GLY A 90 -8.67 -7.07 -4.92
N MET A 91 -7.48 -6.51 -5.10
CA MET A 91 -6.19 -7.17 -4.90
C MET A 91 -5.16 -6.17 -4.35
N LEU A 92 -4.39 -6.59 -3.34
CA LEU A 92 -3.16 -5.93 -2.90
C LEU A 92 -1.96 -6.81 -3.23
N TYR A 93 -0.96 -6.23 -3.87
CA TYR A 93 0.31 -6.85 -4.22
C TYR A 93 1.46 -6.15 -3.51
N SER A 94 2.38 -6.94 -2.95
CA SER A 94 3.64 -6.48 -2.36
C SER A 94 4.68 -7.59 -2.55
N ASP A 95 5.95 -7.23 -2.69
CA ASP A 95 7.07 -8.18 -2.66
C ASP A 95 7.55 -8.53 -1.25
N CYS A 96 7.03 -7.85 -0.24
CA CYS A 96 7.33 -8.12 1.15
C CYS A 96 6.42 -9.23 1.71
N PRO A 97 6.96 -10.44 2.03
CA PRO A 97 6.16 -11.52 2.60
C PRO A 97 5.59 -11.17 3.99
N PHE A 98 6.22 -10.24 4.70
CA PHE A 98 5.75 -9.73 5.99
C PHE A 98 4.40 -9.01 5.85
N VAL A 99 4.22 -8.16 4.83
CA VAL A 99 2.95 -7.49 4.54
C VAL A 99 1.83 -8.51 4.32
N HIS A 100 2.11 -9.51 3.47
CA HIS A 100 1.15 -10.59 3.21
C HIS A 100 0.78 -11.36 4.48
N SER A 101 1.76 -11.71 5.31
CA SER A 101 1.54 -12.40 6.58
C SER A 101 0.67 -11.58 7.52
N ARG A 102 0.97 -10.29 7.73
CA ARG A 102 0.25 -9.45 8.69
C ARG A 102 -1.18 -9.17 8.28
N ILE A 103 -1.45 -8.95 7.01
CA ILE A 103 -2.82 -8.83 6.51
C ILE A 103 -3.61 -10.11 6.77
N ASN A 104 -3.01 -11.29 6.52
CA ASN A 104 -3.67 -12.56 6.78
C ASN A 104 -3.90 -12.80 8.27
N ASP A 105 -2.92 -12.48 9.12
CA ASP A 105 -3.02 -12.62 10.58
C ASP A 105 -4.16 -11.77 11.15
N ILE A 106 -4.28 -10.51 10.71
CA ILE A 106 -5.37 -9.60 11.12
C ILE A 106 -6.73 -10.18 10.70
N ARG A 107 -6.86 -10.59 9.44
CA ARG A 107 -8.11 -11.16 8.91
C ARG A 107 -8.51 -12.47 9.56
N ALA A 108 -7.53 -13.24 10.00
CA ALA A 108 -7.73 -14.48 10.73
C ALA A 108 -8.07 -14.25 12.21
N GLY A 109 -7.89 -13.03 12.73
CA GLY A 109 -7.92 -12.77 14.17
C GLY A 109 -6.77 -13.45 14.93
N THR A 110 -5.67 -13.78 14.25
CA THR A 110 -4.51 -14.49 14.81
C THR A 110 -3.31 -13.58 15.05
N LEU A 111 -3.43 -12.27 14.79
CA LEU A 111 -2.36 -11.31 15.10
C LEU A 111 -2.05 -11.32 16.60
N ASN A 112 -0.80 -11.56 16.95
CA ASN A 112 -0.35 -11.49 18.34
C ASN A 112 -0.31 -10.03 18.82
N ARG A 113 -1.42 -9.55 19.37
CA ARG A 113 -1.56 -8.17 19.85
C ARG A 113 -0.52 -7.82 20.93
N LYS A 114 -0.12 -8.75 21.80
CA LYS A 114 0.92 -8.47 22.81
C LYS A 114 2.27 -8.07 22.20
N ARG A 115 2.56 -8.54 20.98
CA ARG A 115 3.80 -8.24 20.26
C ARG A 115 3.66 -7.06 19.29
N TYR A 116 2.43 -6.74 18.88
CA TYR A 116 2.13 -5.85 17.76
C TYR A 116 1.06 -4.83 18.12
N ASP A 117 1.05 -4.37 19.37
CA ASP A 117 0.16 -3.29 19.83
C ASP A 117 0.80 -1.94 19.46
N SER A 118 0.55 -1.49 18.23
CA SER A 118 1.00 -0.18 17.75
C SER A 118 -0.05 0.44 16.84
N GLU A 119 0.05 1.76 16.66
CA GLU A 119 -0.83 2.53 15.79
C GLU A 119 -0.91 1.94 14.38
N LEU A 120 0.22 1.49 13.82
CA LEU A 120 0.29 0.85 12.51
C LEU A 120 -0.70 -0.30 12.38
N TYR A 121 -0.74 -1.22 13.34
CA TYR A 121 -1.64 -2.37 13.26
C TYR A 121 -3.11 -2.00 13.47
N ALA A 122 -3.40 -1.01 14.32
CA ALA A 122 -4.77 -0.50 14.49
C ALA A 122 -5.27 0.19 13.21
N ARG A 123 -4.43 1.00 12.57
CA ARG A 123 -4.71 1.65 11.28
C ARG A 123 -4.89 0.63 10.17
N LEU A 124 -4.01 -0.36 10.09
CA LEU A 124 -4.14 -1.45 9.13
C LEU A 124 -5.42 -2.26 9.33
N GLU A 125 -5.79 -2.60 10.57
CA GLU A 125 -7.03 -3.31 10.88
C GLU A 125 -8.26 -2.49 10.42
N LYS A 126 -8.28 -1.19 10.72
CA LYS A 126 -9.33 -0.26 10.26
C LYS A 126 -9.39 -0.17 8.73
N ALA A 127 -8.25 -0.03 8.05
CA ALA A 127 -8.18 0.04 6.60
C ALA A 127 -8.67 -1.27 5.95
N LEU A 128 -8.27 -2.43 6.49
CA LEU A 128 -8.72 -3.74 6.04
C LEU A 128 -10.23 -3.96 6.24
N SER A 129 -10.81 -3.42 7.32
CA SER A 129 -12.26 -3.47 7.55
C SER A 129 -13.08 -2.78 6.45
N ARG A 130 -12.51 -1.78 5.77
CA ARG A 130 -13.12 -1.08 4.63
C ARG A 130 -12.97 -1.85 3.32
N GLN A 131 -12.12 -2.89 3.30
CA GLN A 131 -11.81 -3.71 2.12
C GLN A 131 -12.02 -5.22 2.40
N PRO A 132 -13.20 -5.65 2.88
CA PRO A 132 -13.46 -7.04 3.27
C PRO A 132 -13.29 -8.04 2.11
N GLN A 133 -13.51 -7.60 0.88
CA GLN A 133 -13.41 -8.39 -0.35
C GLN A 133 -11.98 -8.53 -0.88
N MET A 134 -11.08 -7.60 -0.54
CA MET A 134 -9.72 -7.53 -1.10
C MET A 134 -8.96 -8.82 -0.84
N ALA A 135 -8.23 -9.39 -1.79
CA ALA A 135 -7.22 -10.41 -1.48
C ALA A 135 -5.81 -9.78 -1.41
N THR A 136 -4.89 -10.41 -0.69
CA THR A 136 -3.46 -10.03 -0.73
C THR A 136 -2.66 -11.11 -1.45
N LYS A 137 -1.61 -10.72 -2.18
CA LYS A 137 -0.69 -11.63 -2.85
C LYS A 137 0.75 -11.14 -2.73
N TRP A 138 1.61 -12.01 -2.22
CA TRP A 138 3.05 -11.86 -2.33
C TRP A 138 3.51 -12.18 -3.76
N VAL A 139 4.31 -11.30 -4.36
CA VAL A 139 4.88 -11.44 -5.71
C VAL A 139 6.37 -11.06 -5.70
N LYS A 140 7.09 -11.24 -6.81
CA LYS A 140 8.49 -10.78 -6.92
C LYS A 140 8.54 -9.31 -7.34
N ARG A 141 9.61 -8.60 -6.94
CA ARG A 141 9.82 -7.17 -7.22
C ARG A 141 9.78 -6.79 -8.70
N ASP A 142 10.22 -7.67 -9.59
CA ASP A 142 10.26 -7.45 -11.04
C ASP A 142 8.90 -7.59 -11.73
N VAL A 143 7.82 -7.85 -10.98
CA VAL A 143 6.48 -8.08 -11.53
C VAL A 143 5.72 -6.76 -11.71
N ARG A 144 5.36 -6.46 -12.97
CA ARG A 144 4.41 -5.41 -13.38
C ARG A 144 4.70 -4.04 -12.78
N PHE A 145 3.92 -3.63 -11.78
CA PHE A 145 3.92 -2.29 -11.20
C PHE A 145 4.78 -2.19 -9.93
N LEU A 146 5.33 -3.30 -9.42
CA LEU A 146 6.23 -3.23 -8.27
C LEU A 146 7.54 -2.47 -8.54
N PRO A 147 8.19 -2.58 -9.70
CA PRO A 147 9.35 -1.73 -9.99
C PRO A 147 9.01 -0.24 -9.95
N ILE A 148 7.76 0.11 -10.27
CA ILE A 148 7.27 1.48 -10.24
C ILE A 148 7.03 1.90 -8.78
N ALA A 149 6.31 1.08 -8.00
CA ALA A 149 6.11 1.32 -6.57
C ALA A 149 7.46 1.49 -5.83
N ASN A 150 8.43 0.62 -6.08
CA ASN A 150 9.79 0.71 -5.53
C ASN A 150 10.46 2.05 -5.84
N ALA A 151 10.41 2.46 -7.11
CA ALA A 151 11.04 3.70 -7.56
C ALA A 151 10.44 4.93 -6.85
N PHE A 152 9.11 4.98 -6.75
CA PHE A 152 8.43 6.06 -6.03
C PHE A 152 8.69 6.01 -4.52
N ALA A 153 8.73 4.83 -3.91
CA ALA A 153 9.04 4.69 -2.48
C ALA A 153 10.46 5.17 -2.15
N GLN A 154 11.44 4.88 -3.02
CA GLN A 154 12.81 5.36 -2.88
C GLN A 154 12.90 6.88 -3.05
N SER A 155 12.27 7.44 -4.08
CA SER A 155 12.28 8.89 -4.29
C SER A 155 11.54 9.64 -3.18
N ALA A 156 10.44 9.07 -2.65
CA ALA A 156 9.74 9.65 -1.51
C ALA A 156 10.59 9.64 -0.24
N ALA A 157 11.32 8.55 0.02
CA ALA A 157 12.24 8.44 1.14
C ALA A 157 13.41 9.44 1.06
N GLN A 158 13.85 9.77 -0.16
CA GLN A 158 14.91 10.75 -0.41
C GLN A 158 14.39 12.19 -0.59
N GLU A 159 13.06 12.38 -0.54
CA GLU A 159 12.39 13.65 -0.85
C GLU A 159 12.74 14.22 -2.25
N ASP A 160 13.04 13.34 -3.22
CA ASP A 160 13.46 13.69 -4.58
C ASP A 160 12.26 13.91 -5.51
N ILE A 161 11.75 15.14 -5.52
CA ILE A 161 10.59 15.57 -6.32
C ILE A 161 10.90 15.53 -7.83
N GLU A 162 12.13 15.79 -8.25
CA GLU A 162 12.50 15.80 -9.67
C GLU A 162 12.49 14.39 -10.25
N GLU A 163 13.01 13.43 -9.49
CA GLU A 163 13.00 12.02 -9.87
C GLU A 163 11.56 11.47 -9.89
N MET A 164 10.72 11.81 -8.90
CA MET A 164 9.28 11.44 -8.94
C MET A 164 8.59 11.96 -10.19
N ASN A 165 8.80 13.22 -10.57
CA ASN A 165 8.24 13.80 -11.80
C ASN A 165 8.74 13.09 -13.06
N THR A 166 10.01 12.67 -13.06
CA THR A 166 10.61 11.88 -14.15
C THR A 166 9.97 10.50 -14.25
N GLN A 167 9.74 9.83 -13.13
CA GLN A 167 9.04 8.55 -13.07
C GLN A 167 7.59 8.66 -13.55
N MET A 168 6.84 9.70 -13.12
CA MET A 168 5.46 9.91 -13.60
C MET A 168 5.39 10.03 -15.12
N ARG A 169 6.31 10.80 -15.73
CA ARG A 169 6.41 10.92 -17.19
C ARG A 169 6.77 9.59 -17.85
N ARG A 170 7.77 8.90 -17.32
CA ARG A 170 8.27 7.61 -17.85
C ARG A 170 7.19 6.54 -17.86
N PHE A 171 6.41 6.45 -16.78
CA PHE A 171 5.40 5.41 -16.59
C PHE A 171 3.99 5.84 -17.01
N ARG A 172 3.83 7.05 -17.56
CA ARG A 172 2.55 7.61 -18.01
C ARG A 172 1.49 7.57 -16.89
N ILE A 173 1.92 7.90 -15.68
CA ILE A 173 1.04 8.04 -14.53
C ILE A 173 0.26 9.34 -14.69
N ASP A 174 -1.04 9.29 -14.43
CA ASP A 174 -1.89 10.47 -14.54
C ASP A 174 -1.39 11.58 -13.61
N ARG A 175 -1.29 12.81 -14.10
CA ARG A 175 -0.73 13.93 -13.32
C ARG A 175 -1.62 14.34 -12.15
N ASP A 176 -2.91 14.03 -12.24
CA ASP A 176 -3.87 14.24 -11.16
C ASP A 176 -3.77 13.16 -10.06
N SER A 177 -2.87 12.18 -10.23
CA SER A 177 -2.52 11.20 -9.19
C SER A 177 -1.71 11.90 -8.11
N PHE A 178 -2.37 12.12 -6.98
CA PHE A 178 -1.93 12.99 -5.90
C PHE A 178 -0.60 12.60 -5.24
N TYR A 179 0.12 13.64 -4.84
CA TYR A 179 1.28 13.63 -3.95
C TYR A 179 0.84 14.22 -2.61
N GLU A 180 0.91 13.46 -1.52
CA GLU A 180 0.82 13.99 -0.15
C GLU A 180 2.10 13.67 0.60
N ALA A 181 3.17 14.40 0.32
CA ALA A 181 4.20 14.62 1.32
C ALA A 181 3.87 15.91 2.06
N ARG A 182 2.92 15.84 3.01
CA ARG A 182 2.79 16.71 4.20
C ARG A 182 1.54 16.32 4.98
N PRO A 183 1.65 15.92 6.26
CA PRO A 183 0.51 15.98 7.16
C PRO A 183 0.21 17.47 7.43
N GLY A 184 -0.97 17.94 7.00
CA GLY A 184 -1.54 19.21 7.49
C GLY A 184 -1.84 20.30 6.46
N ALA A 185 -1.53 20.12 5.17
CA ALA A 185 -2.04 21.04 4.15
C ALA A 185 -3.36 20.50 3.59
N LYS A 186 -4.49 21.00 4.11
CA LYS A 186 -5.77 20.90 3.39
C LYS A 186 -5.56 21.44 1.99
N THR A 187 -5.56 20.58 0.98
CA THR A 187 -5.70 21.08 -0.39
C THR A 187 -7.07 21.75 -0.47
N PRO A 188 -7.16 23.03 -0.87
CA PRO A 188 -8.44 23.58 -1.25
C PRO A 188 -8.86 22.82 -2.52
N LEU A 189 -9.89 21.99 -2.41
CA LEU A 189 -10.77 21.78 -3.54
C LEU A 189 -11.37 23.14 -3.84
N ASN A 190 -10.92 23.82 -4.89
CA ASN A 190 -11.70 24.83 -5.63
C ASN A 190 -10.90 25.38 -6.82
N GLY A 191 -11.49 25.28 -8.02
CA GLY A 191 -11.10 26.02 -9.22
C GLY A 191 -11.05 25.17 -10.47
#